data_AF-A0A5P2B6B4-F1
#
_entry.id   AF-A0A5P2B6B4-F1
#
_cell.length_a   1.000
_cell.length_b   1.000
_cell.length_c   1.000
_cell.angle_alpha   90.00
_cell.angle_beta   90.00
_cell.angle_gamma   90.00
#
_symmetry.space_group_name_H-M   'P 1'
#
loop_
_entity.id
_entity.type
_entity.pdbx_description
1 polymer ?
#
loop_
_entity_poly.entity_id
_entity_poly.type
_entity_poly.pdbx_seq_one_letter_code
_entity_poly.pdbx_strand_id
1 'polypeptide(L)'
;MLIGSAELHLNHRVLRIGSPAPPEEVLALAGAPLVASRTHVHIAARAQAGLVRVRLWNRAGPAGGSVLFDGELVLDDGAIAVGDILGVSRFVQSVGDPGVHHIRGTVDDPGVASRVDVVIDSGRDGQSLTSVDGYPLPQFVVAEDFDLGRSDELALILSVHDMPHNRLAAAFKVIKLASESDPLPRVEVLREFRMRMVCEWLRWLAPVASADEVFAMSGYMFERLDGTAAGLDHAAAELAADVLARG
;
A
#
# COMPACT_ATOMS: atom_id res chain seq x y z
N MET A 1 -5.90 -3.47 2.35
CA MET A 1 -6.01 -2.47 1.29
C MET A 1 -5.46 -1.14 1.77
N LEU A 2 -4.77 -0.39 0.91
CA LEU A 2 -4.34 0.97 1.21
C LEU A 2 -5.59 1.86 1.35
N ILE A 3 -5.77 2.46 2.53
CA ILE A 3 -6.93 3.34 2.83
C ILE A 3 -6.53 4.82 2.94
N GLY A 4 -5.24 5.11 2.97
CA GLY A 4 -4.74 6.48 3.01
C GLY A 4 -3.22 6.55 2.97
N SER A 5 -2.70 7.67 2.49
CA SER A 5 -1.27 7.98 2.51
C SER A 5 -1.08 9.48 2.72
N ALA A 6 -0.13 9.85 3.57
CA ALA A 6 0.19 11.24 3.86
C ALA A 6 1.70 11.44 3.97
N GLU A 7 2.17 12.62 3.56
CA GLU A 7 3.52 13.08 3.84
C GLU A 7 3.44 14.18 4.90
N LEU A 8 4.04 13.93 6.06
CA LEU A 8 3.86 14.75 7.25
C LEU A 8 5.16 15.49 7.59
N HIS A 9 5.03 16.77 7.94
CA HIS A 9 6.11 17.51 8.55
C HIS A 9 6.12 17.26 10.06
N LEU A 10 7.22 16.73 10.58
CA LEU A 10 7.35 16.48 12.02
C LEU A 10 8.22 17.56 12.67
N ASN A 11 7.62 18.33 13.58
CA ASN A 11 8.33 19.32 14.40
C ASN A 11 9.32 18.66 15.37
N HIS A 12 8.97 17.46 15.84
CA HIS A 12 9.78 16.64 16.75
C HIS A 12 10.07 15.31 16.07
N ARG A 13 11.13 14.60 16.50
CA ARG A 13 11.53 13.28 15.96
C ARG A 13 10.58 12.14 16.36
N VAL A 14 9.28 12.43 16.43
CA VAL A 14 8.24 11.54 16.94
C VAL A 14 7.00 11.65 16.07
N LEU A 15 6.59 10.51 15.51
CA LEU A 15 5.30 10.32 14.87
C LEU A 15 4.34 9.70 15.90
N ARG A 16 3.18 10.32 16.12
CA ARG A 16 2.08 9.77 16.90
C ARG A 16 1.10 9.05 15.98
N ILE A 17 0.68 7.85 16.39
CA ILE A 17 -0.29 6.99 15.71
C ILE A 17 -1.30 6.55 16.77
N GLY A 18 -2.60 6.62 16.51
CA GLY A 18 -3.60 6.14 17.46
C GLY A 18 -4.93 6.88 17.38
N SER A 19 -5.62 7.00 18.51
CA SER A 19 -6.89 7.72 18.60
C SER A 19 -6.77 9.18 18.10
N PRO A 20 -7.83 9.73 17.51
CA PRO A 20 -7.94 11.16 17.22
C PRO A 20 -7.89 12.08 18.45
N ALA A 21 -8.27 11.59 19.63
CA ALA A 21 -8.14 12.34 20.87
C ALA A 21 -6.68 12.36 21.34
N PRO A 22 -6.22 13.39 22.05
CA PRO A 22 -4.88 13.36 22.67
C PRO A 22 -4.71 12.17 23.62
N PRO A 23 -3.49 11.62 23.77
CA PRO A 23 -3.24 10.55 24.73
C PRO A 23 -3.49 11.04 26.16
N GLU A 24 -4.14 10.20 26.98
CA GLU A 24 -4.38 10.47 28.41
C GLU A 24 -3.08 10.47 29.22
N GLU A 25 -2.09 9.69 28.77
CA GLU A 25 -0.80 9.50 29.43
C GLU A 25 0.34 10.21 28.68
N VAL A 26 1.39 10.57 29.41
CA VAL A 26 2.61 11.13 28.82
C VAL A 26 3.43 10.01 28.18
N LEU A 27 3.39 9.94 26.85
CA LEU A 27 4.16 8.99 26.04
C LEU A 27 5.54 9.54 25.66
N ALA A 28 6.52 9.35 26.54
CA ALA A 28 7.91 9.74 26.28
C ALA A 28 8.73 8.57 25.70
N LEU A 29 9.40 8.78 24.57
CA LEU A 29 10.27 7.75 23.97
C LEU A 29 11.50 7.43 24.83
N ALA A 30 12.05 8.40 25.57
CA ALA A 30 13.24 8.23 26.41
C ALA A 30 14.44 7.56 25.69
N GLY A 31 14.60 7.80 24.39
CA GLY A 31 15.66 7.20 23.56
C GLY A 31 15.31 5.84 22.94
N ALA A 32 14.16 5.26 23.26
CA ALA A 32 13.64 4.06 22.59
C ALA A 32 13.08 4.40 21.19
N PRO A 33 13.04 3.44 20.26
CA PRO A 33 12.43 3.63 18.95
C PRO A 33 10.90 3.70 18.99
N LEU A 34 10.29 3.29 20.12
CA LEU A 34 8.85 3.13 20.29
C LEU A 34 8.46 3.34 21.76
N VAL A 35 7.30 3.96 22.00
CA VAL A 35 6.53 3.82 23.25
C VAL A 35 5.05 3.71 22.90
N ALA A 36 4.30 2.90 23.64
CA ALA A 36 2.88 2.66 23.38
C ALA A 36 2.05 2.75 24.66
N SER A 37 0.81 3.19 24.53
CA SER A 37 -0.28 3.03 25.49
C SER A 37 -1.41 2.24 24.84
N ARG A 38 -2.54 2.13 25.54
CA ARG A 38 -3.74 1.48 25.04
C ARG A 38 -4.36 2.15 23.81
N THR A 39 -4.17 3.45 23.62
CA THR A 39 -4.85 4.22 22.56
C THR A 39 -3.87 4.80 21.53
N HIS A 40 -2.58 4.77 21.82
CA HIS A 40 -1.56 5.46 21.03
C HIS A 40 -0.23 4.74 21.00
N VAL A 41 0.50 5.00 19.92
CA VAL A 41 1.89 4.63 19.73
C VAL A 41 2.65 5.87 19.29
N HIS A 42 3.81 6.09 19.91
CA HIS A 42 4.82 7.03 19.45
C HIS A 42 5.97 6.26 18.83
N ILE A 43 6.35 6.63 17.61
CA ILE A 43 7.47 6.04 16.87
C ILE A 43 8.54 7.12 16.66
N ALA A 44 9.79 6.77 16.93
CA ALA A 44 10.94 7.60 16.59
C ALA A 44 11.09 7.72 15.06
N ALA A 45 11.10 8.95 14.57
CA ALA A 45 11.15 9.26 13.14
C ALA A 45 12.11 10.43 12.87
N ARG A 46 12.49 10.62 11.60
CA ARG A 46 13.24 11.84 11.23
C ARG A 46 12.38 13.08 11.45
N ALA A 47 13.00 14.16 11.92
CA ALA A 47 12.37 15.48 11.99
C ALA A 47 13.23 16.50 11.28
N GLN A 48 12.58 17.53 10.72
CA GLN A 48 13.20 18.73 10.13
C GLN A 48 14.18 18.50 8.96
N ALA A 49 14.49 17.25 8.60
CA ALA A 49 15.32 16.89 7.45
C ALA A 49 14.49 16.58 6.18
N GLY A 50 13.19 16.33 6.32
CA GLY A 50 12.29 16.00 5.22
C GLY A 50 10.93 15.49 5.73
N LEU A 51 9.97 15.31 4.82
CA LEU A 51 8.65 14.78 5.15
C LEU A 51 8.73 13.29 5.55
N VAL A 52 7.91 12.86 6.50
CA VAL A 52 7.74 11.44 6.82
C VAL A 52 6.52 10.92 6.08
N ARG A 53 6.70 9.90 5.24
CA ARG A 53 5.59 9.27 4.52
C ARG A 53 4.95 8.22 5.41
N VAL A 54 3.66 8.33 5.61
CA VAL A 54 2.85 7.37 6.36
C VAL A 54 1.79 6.80 5.45
N ARG A 55 1.67 5.47 5.39
CA ARG A 55 0.60 4.77 4.68
C ARG A 55 -0.23 3.97 5.67
N LEU A 56 -1.55 4.09 5.53
CA LEU A 56 -2.53 3.38 6.33
C LEU A 56 -3.16 2.29 5.50
N TRP A 57 -3.21 1.09 6.04
CA TRP A 57 -3.73 -0.09 5.37
C TRP A 57 -4.79 -0.75 6.26
N ASN A 58 -5.90 -1.21 5.67
CA ASN A 58 -6.94 -1.95 6.40
C ASN A 58 -7.03 -3.39 5.89
N ARG A 59 -6.97 -4.37 6.78
CA ARG A 59 -7.02 -5.83 6.53
C ARG A 59 -5.92 -6.43 5.67
N ALA A 60 -5.23 -5.64 4.84
CA ALA A 60 -4.11 -6.13 4.04
C ALA A 60 -3.06 -5.04 3.78
N GLY A 61 -1.78 -5.37 3.90
CA GLY A 61 -0.70 -4.40 3.71
C GLY A 61 0.67 -5.07 3.56
N PRO A 62 1.73 -4.29 3.31
CA PRO A 62 3.09 -4.82 3.18
C PRO A 62 3.51 -5.61 4.42
N ALA A 63 4.15 -6.77 4.22
CA ALA A 63 4.74 -7.53 5.33
C ALA A 63 6.18 -7.08 5.67
N GLY A 64 6.84 -6.39 4.74
CA GLY A 64 8.23 -5.95 4.86
C GLY A 64 8.44 -4.75 5.78
N GLY A 65 9.72 -4.45 6.05
CA GLY A 65 10.15 -3.40 6.98
C GLY A 65 10.44 -3.93 8.38
N SER A 66 10.97 -3.06 9.24
CA SER A 66 11.21 -3.38 10.65
C SER A 66 9.93 -3.17 11.44
N VAL A 67 9.36 -4.25 11.99
CA VAL A 67 8.19 -4.17 12.87
C VAL A 67 8.60 -3.51 14.18
N LEU A 68 8.03 -2.33 14.47
CA LEU A 68 8.21 -1.65 15.75
C LEU A 68 7.03 -1.86 16.69
N PHE A 69 5.82 -1.98 16.14
CA PHE A 69 4.62 -2.24 16.91
C PHE A 69 3.81 -3.36 16.27
N ASP A 70 3.35 -4.29 17.09
CA ASP A 70 2.42 -5.34 16.69
C ASP A 70 1.54 -5.66 17.91
N GLY A 71 0.37 -5.04 17.97
CA GLY A 71 -0.45 -5.05 19.17
C GLY A 71 -1.78 -4.33 19.00
N GLU A 72 -2.57 -4.29 20.05
CA GLU A 72 -3.92 -3.72 20.02
C GLU A 72 -3.92 -2.24 20.39
N LEU A 73 -4.72 -1.44 19.68
CA LEU A 73 -5.10 -0.08 20.07
C LEU A 73 -6.62 0.05 20.17
N VAL A 74 -7.07 0.85 21.13
CA VAL A 74 -8.49 1.22 21.25
C VAL A 74 -8.75 2.51 20.48
N LEU A 75 -9.67 2.43 19.52
CA LEU A 75 -10.13 3.52 18.66
C LEU A 75 -11.63 3.73 18.92
N ASP A 76 -11.96 4.52 19.94
CA ASP A 76 -13.35 4.72 20.42
C ASP A 76 -14.29 5.42 19.41
N ASP A 77 -13.73 6.03 18.36
CA ASP A 77 -14.48 6.67 17.28
C ASP A 77 -14.35 5.92 15.94
N GLY A 78 -13.71 4.74 15.92
CA GLY A 78 -13.48 3.97 14.70
C GLY A 78 -12.58 4.69 13.69
N ALA A 79 -11.74 5.61 14.16
CA ALA A 79 -10.78 6.33 13.34
C ALA A 79 -9.37 6.27 13.91
N ILE A 80 -8.39 6.38 13.02
CA ILE A 80 -6.98 6.45 13.37
C ILE A 80 -6.41 7.79 12.91
N ALA A 81 -5.61 8.42 13.77
CA ALA A 81 -4.86 9.62 13.48
C ALA A 81 -3.36 9.32 13.42
N VAL A 82 -2.69 9.94 12.46
CA VAL A 82 -1.23 9.98 12.37
C VAL A 82 -0.78 11.43 12.26
N GLY A 83 0.24 11.80 13.02
CA GLY A 83 0.65 13.21 13.09
C GLY A 83 1.86 13.46 13.96
N ASP A 84 2.32 14.71 13.98
CA ASP A 84 3.33 15.12 14.94
C ASP A 84 2.71 15.22 16.35
N ILE A 85 3.56 15.15 17.37
CA ILE A 85 3.10 15.12 18.78
C ILE A 85 2.42 16.41 19.25
N LEU A 86 2.65 17.54 18.57
CA LEU A 86 1.96 18.80 18.84
C LEU A 86 0.64 18.95 18.05
N GLY A 87 0.36 18.03 17.12
CA GLY A 87 -0.85 18.03 16.31
C GLY A 87 -0.93 19.14 15.25
N VAL A 88 0.21 19.73 14.87
CA VAL A 88 0.31 20.76 13.82
C VAL A 88 0.14 20.14 12.43
N SER A 89 0.76 18.99 12.19
CA SER A 89 0.56 18.15 11.00
C SER A 89 -0.14 16.87 11.41
N ARG A 90 -1.33 16.65 10.84
CA ARG A 90 -2.18 15.54 11.22
C ARG A 90 -3.01 15.03 10.04
N PHE A 91 -3.12 13.72 9.93
CA PHE A 91 -3.96 13.01 8.99
C PHE A 91 -4.85 12.03 9.77
N VAL A 92 -6.15 12.01 9.48
CA VAL A 92 -7.13 11.18 10.17
C VAL A 92 -7.90 10.38 9.14
N GLN A 93 -8.11 9.09 9.40
CA GLN A 93 -8.79 8.17 8.51
C GLN A 93 -9.73 7.29 9.32
N SER A 94 -10.97 7.09 8.83
CA SER A 94 -11.88 6.10 9.40
C SER A 94 -11.40 4.68 9.03
N VAL A 95 -11.43 3.77 10.01
CA VAL A 95 -10.95 2.39 9.88
C VAL A 95 -12.06 1.35 10.02
N GLY A 96 -13.25 1.76 10.49
CA GLY A 96 -14.41 0.89 10.63
C GLY A 96 -15.21 1.23 11.87
N ASP A 97 -15.75 0.20 12.52
CA ASP A 97 -16.49 0.33 13.76
C ASP A 97 -15.56 0.73 14.92
N PRO A 98 -16.06 1.50 15.90
CA PRO A 98 -15.35 1.75 17.14
C PRO A 98 -14.95 0.46 17.88
N GLY A 99 -13.76 0.46 18.49
CA GLY A 99 -13.36 -0.63 19.37
C GLY A 99 -11.86 -0.91 19.40
N VAL A 100 -11.53 -2.17 19.67
CA VAL A 100 -10.15 -2.66 19.71
C VAL A 100 -9.76 -3.08 18.29
N HIS A 101 -8.66 -2.53 17.79
CA HIS A 101 -8.08 -2.88 16.50
C HIS A 101 -6.67 -3.41 16.69
N HIS A 102 -6.31 -4.42 15.90
CA HIS A 102 -4.94 -4.89 15.83
C HIS A 102 -4.14 -3.98 14.89
N ILE A 103 -3.03 -3.44 15.35
CA ILE A 103 -2.20 -2.49 14.60
C ILE A 103 -0.78 -3.05 14.49
N ARG A 104 -0.32 -3.17 13.25
CA ARG A 104 1.06 -3.48 12.90
C ARG A 104 1.74 -2.26 12.31
N GLY A 105 2.67 -1.68 13.06
CA GLY A 105 3.50 -0.54 12.65
C GLY A 105 4.88 -1.01 12.19
N THR A 106 5.20 -0.77 10.92
CA THR A 106 6.51 -1.08 10.32
C THR A 106 7.18 0.17 9.81
N VAL A 107 8.51 0.20 9.90
CA VAL A 107 9.34 1.33 9.46
C VAL A 107 10.48 0.89 8.56
N ASP A 108 11.01 1.83 7.77
CA ASP A 108 12.19 1.58 6.97
C ASP A 108 13.51 1.60 7.77
N ASP A 109 13.65 2.51 8.74
CA ASP A 109 14.85 2.64 9.58
C ASP A 109 14.48 2.96 11.05
N PRO A 110 14.58 1.99 11.98
CA PRO A 110 14.28 2.21 13.39
C PRO A 110 15.06 3.37 14.02
N GLY A 111 14.34 4.33 14.63
CA GLY A 111 14.95 5.49 15.30
C GLY A 111 15.03 6.75 14.44
N VAL A 112 15.06 6.61 13.11
CA VAL A 112 15.15 7.74 12.15
C VAL A 112 14.21 7.55 10.95
N ALA A 113 13.13 6.81 11.14
CA ALA A 113 12.20 6.39 10.10
C ALA A 113 11.77 7.54 9.18
N SER A 114 11.80 7.27 7.88
CA SER A 114 11.32 8.18 6.83
C SER A 114 10.03 7.70 6.19
N ARG A 115 9.76 6.40 6.30
CA ARG A 115 8.57 5.72 5.79
C ARG A 115 7.99 4.84 6.89
N VAL A 116 6.70 4.97 7.12
CA VAL A 116 5.95 4.19 8.10
C VAL A 116 4.73 3.58 7.44
N ASP A 117 4.57 2.28 7.59
CA ASP A 117 3.39 1.54 7.16
C ASP A 117 2.63 1.09 8.42
N VAL A 118 1.34 1.45 8.48
CA VAL A 118 0.44 1.07 9.57
C VAL A 118 -0.64 0.17 8.99
N VAL A 119 -0.61 -1.11 9.34
CA VAL A 119 -1.58 -2.10 8.90
C VAL A 119 -2.54 -2.40 10.04
N ILE A 120 -3.82 -2.16 9.78
CA ILE A 120 -4.93 -2.33 10.71
C ILE A 120 -5.62 -3.66 10.40
N ASP A 121 -5.90 -4.45 11.43
CA ASP A 121 -6.68 -5.69 11.38
C ASP A 121 -6.24 -6.68 10.30
N SER A 122 -4.93 -6.80 10.06
CA SER A 122 -4.37 -7.82 9.17
C SER A 122 -4.09 -9.14 9.88
N GLY A 123 -3.87 -10.19 9.08
CA GLY A 123 -3.22 -11.41 9.55
C GLY A 123 -1.75 -11.19 9.89
N ARG A 124 -1.09 -12.27 10.32
CA ARG A 124 0.32 -12.24 10.76
C ARG A 124 1.27 -12.80 9.72
N ASP A 125 0.81 -13.81 8.98
CA ASP A 125 1.63 -14.55 8.04
C ASP A 125 1.80 -13.82 6.72
N GLY A 126 3.04 -13.79 6.23
CA GLY A 126 3.37 -13.24 4.93
C GLY A 126 2.82 -14.13 3.81
N GLN A 127 2.02 -13.53 2.95
CA GLN A 127 1.45 -14.13 1.75
C GLN A 127 2.12 -13.54 0.51
N SER A 128 2.32 -14.37 -0.50
CA SER A 128 2.83 -13.92 -1.80
C SER A 128 1.66 -13.52 -2.68
N LEU A 129 1.74 -12.34 -3.29
CA LEU A 129 0.82 -11.96 -4.36
C LEU A 129 1.20 -12.68 -5.66
N THR A 130 0.27 -12.74 -6.60
CA THR A 130 0.53 -13.16 -7.97
C THR A 130 1.72 -12.37 -8.52
N SER A 131 2.72 -13.10 -8.99
CA SER A 131 3.92 -12.55 -9.61
C SER A 131 4.29 -13.38 -10.84
N VAL A 132 5.28 -12.89 -11.59
CA VAL A 132 5.82 -13.56 -12.77
C VAL A 132 7.12 -14.26 -12.40
N ASP A 133 7.36 -15.44 -12.96
CA ASP A 133 8.60 -16.20 -12.78
C ASP A 133 9.85 -15.33 -13.03
N GLY A 134 10.79 -15.36 -12.08
CA GLY A 134 12.00 -14.54 -12.11
C GLY A 134 11.83 -13.08 -11.65
N TYR A 135 10.58 -12.64 -11.42
CA TYR A 135 10.25 -11.27 -11.00
C TYR A 135 9.33 -11.28 -9.75
N PRO A 136 9.82 -11.76 -8.59
CA PRO A 136 9.02 -11.84 -7.37
C PRO A 136 8.63 -10.45 -6.86
N LEU A 137 7.52 -10.41 -6.11
CA LEU A 137 7.08 -9.23 -5.37
C LEU A 137 7.32 -9.40 -3.86
N PRO A 138 7.47 -8.31 -3.10
CA PRO A 138 7.46 -8.37 -1.65
C PRO A 138 6.18 -9.02 -1.10
N GLN A 139 6.30 -9.69 0.04
CA GLN A 139 5.16 -10.31 0.72
C GLN A 139 4.21 -9.27 1.33
N PHE A 140 2.95 -9.66 1.46
CA PHE A 140 1.89 -8.90 2.10
C PHE A 140 1.29 -9.71 3.25
N VAL A 141 0.81 -9.03 4.28
CA VAL A 141 -0.07 -9.64 5.28
C VAL A 141 -1.51 -9.37 4.89
N VAL A 142 -2.38 -10.36 5.05
CA VAL A 142 -3.81 -10.29 4.71
C VAL A 142 -4.60 -10.92 5.86
N ALA A 143 -5.71 -10.32 6.26
CA ALA A 143 -6.60 -10.85 7.28
C ALA A 143 -7.16 -12.22 6.87
N GLU A 144 -7.28 -13.13 7.83
CA GLU A 144 -7.70 -14.51 7.57
C GLU A 144 -9.13 -14.62 7.03
N ASP A 145 -9.99 -13.66 7.39
CA ASP A 145 -11.39 -13.56 6.97
C ASP A 145 -11.57 -12.64 5.74
N PHE A 146 -10.48 -12.21 5.11
CA PHE A 146 -10.52 -11.29 3.97
C PHE A 146 -10.17 -12.01 2.66
N ASP A 147 -11.19 -12.22 1.83
CA ASP A 147 -11.00 -12.77 0.48
C ASP A 147 -10.41 -11.70 -0.44
N LEU A 148 -9.15 -11.88 -0.84
CA LEU A 148 -8.45 -10.96 -1.71
C LEU A 148 -8.84 -11.22 -3.17
N GLY A 149 -9.86 -10.52 -3.64
CA GLY A 149 -10.27 -10.58 -5.05
C GLY A 149 -9.19 -10.04 -6.01
N ARG A 150 -9.29 -10.36 -7.29
CA ARG A 150 -8.28 -9.97 -8.30
C ARG A 150 -8.06 -8.46 -8.43
N SER A 151 -9.12 -7.67 -8.24
CA SER A 151 -9.00 -6.20 -8.27
C SER A 151 -8.29 -5.67 -7.01
N ASP A 152 -8.52 -6.30 -5.86
CA ASP A 152 -7.86 -5.94 -4.61
C ASP A 152 -6.39 -6.35 -4.65
N GLU A 153 -6.09 -7.54 -5.15
CA GLU A 153 -4.73 -8.00 -5.41
C GLU A 153 -3.98 -7.04 -6.36
N LEU A 154 -4.62 -6.62 -7.46
CA LEU A 154 -4.05 -5.63 -8.37
C LEU A 154 -3.79 -4.29 -7.66
N ALA A 155 -4.73 -3.82 -6.84
CA ALA A 155 -4.53 -2.60 -6.06
C ALA A 155 -3.34 -2.72 -5.08
N LEU A 156 -3.13 -3.88 -4.45
CA LEU A 156 -1.94 -4.12 -3.62
C LEU A 156 -0.65 -4.13 -4.45
N ILE A 157 -0.65 -4.76 -5.64
CA ILE A 157 0.50 -4.75 -6.55
C ILE A 157 0.85 -3.31 -6.96
N LEU A 158 -0.14 -2.47 -7.26
CA LEU A 158 0.04 -1.08 -7.71
C LEU A 158 0.12 -0.06 -6.57
N SER A 159 0.08 -0.49 -5.30
CA SER A 159 0.11 0.42 -4.14
C SER A 159 1.48 1.05 -3.84
N VAL A 160 2.53 0.56 -4.51
CA VAL A 160 3.92 1.01 -4.34
C VAL A 160 4.58 1.12 -5.72
N HIS A 161 5.61 1.94 -5.83
CA HIS A 161 6.31 2.26 -7.09
C HIS A 161 7.76 1.73 -7.13
N ASP A 162 8.14 0.85 -6.20
CA ASP A 162 9.40 0.11 -6.27
C ASP A 162 9.28 -1.06 -7.26
N MET A 163 10.43 -1.58 -7.72
CA MET A 163 10.48 -2.68 -8.70
C MET A 163 9.49 -2.52 -9.87
N PRO A 164 9.54 -1.42 -10.66
CA PRO A 164 8.50 -1.09 -11.62
C PRO A 164 8.17 -2.23 -12.60
N HIS A 165 9.21 -2.88 -13.12
CA HIS A 165 9.06 -4.01 -14.03
C HIS A 165 8.27 -5.17 -13.39
N ASN A 166 8.65 -5.62 -12.19
CA ASN A 166 8.02 -6.75 -11.51
C ASN A 166 6.54 -6.47 -11.23
N ARG A 167 6.22 -5.26 -10.75
CA ARG A 167 4.85 -4.85 -10.44
C ARG A 167 3.98 -4.79 -11.68
N LEU A 168 4.51 -4.20 -12.75
CA LEU A 168 3.77 -4.09 -14.00
C LEU A 168 3.54 -5.45 -14.65
N ALA A 169 4.54 -6.33 -14.65
CA ALA A 169 4.41 -7.70 -15.15
C ALA A 169 3.37 -8.49 -14.34
N ALA A 170 3.42 -8.40 -13.01
CA ALA A 170 2.43 -9.02 -12.13
C ALA A 170 1.01 -8.47 -12.38
N ALA A 171 0.87 -7.16 -12.56
CA ALA A 171 -0.41 -6.51 -12.86
C ALA A 171 -1.03 -7.05 -14.17
N PHE A 172 -0.23 -7.16 -15.23
CA PHE A 172 -0.65 -7.74 -16.51
C PHE A 172 -1.08 -9.19 -16.38
N LYS A 173 -0.33 -10.01 -15.63
CA LYS A 173 -0.71 -11.40 -15.33
C LYS A 173 -2.04 -11.45 -14.57
N VAL A 174 -2.23 -10.63 -13.54
CA VAL A 174 -3.49 -10.57 -12.77
C VAL A 174 -4.66 -10.15 -13.64
N ILE A 175 -4.50 -9.15 -14.52
CA ILE A 175 -5.56 -8.70 -15.43
C ILE A 175 -5.98 -9.84 -16.37
N LYS A 176 -5.02 -10.58 -16.94
CA LYS A 176 -5.32 -11.73 -17.80
C LYS A 176 -6.06 -12.83 -17.05
N LEU A 177 -5.52 -13.27 -15.91
CA LEU A 177 -6.15 -14.30 -15.08
C LEU A 177 -7.56 -13.90 -14.63
N ALA A 178 -7.76 -12.63 -14.28
CA ALA A 178 -9.06 -12.12 -13.89
C ALA A 178 -10.08 -12.20 -15.03
N SER A 179 -9.68 -11.86 -16.26
CA SER A 179 -10.57 -11.90 -17.44
C SER A 179 -11.09 -13.32 -17.77
N GLU A 180 -10.34 -14.36 -17.38
CA GLU A 180 -10.72 -15.76 -17.57
C GLU A 180 -11.71 -16.26 -16.50
N SER A 181 -11.71 -15.63 -15.32
CA SER A 181 -12.56 -16.00 -14.18
C SER A 181 -13.75 -15.07 -13.93
N ASP A 182 -13.72 -13.85 -14.48
CA ASP A 182 -14.73 -12.83 -14.22
C ASP A 182 -16.09 -13.22 -14.83
N PRO A 183 -17.21 -12.78 -14.22
CA PRO A 183 -18.54 -13.01 -14.79
C PRO A 183 -18.66 -12.36 -16.16
N LEU A 184 -19.03 -13.13 -17.20
CA LEU A 184 -19.13 -12.67 -18.59
C LEU A 184 -19.81 -11.29 -18.77
N PRO A 185 -20.93 -10.96 -18.08
CA PRO A 185 -21.57 -9.65 -18.23
C PRO A 185 -20.74 -8.46 -17.73
N ARG A 186 -19.64 -8.70 -17.01
CA ARG A 186 -18.82 -7.67 -16.35
C ARG A 186 -17.34 -7.71 -16.76
N VAL A 187 -16.90 -8.69 -17.54
CA VAL A 187 -15.48 -8.89 -17.91
C VAL A 187 -14.90 -7.61 -18.50
N GLU A 188 -15.56 -7.01 -19.51
CA GLU A 188 -15.05 -5.81 -20.19
C GLU A 188 -14.95 -4.62 -19.23
N VAL A 189 -16.00 -4.36 -18.44
CA VAL A 189 -16.03 -3.25 -17.47
C VAL A 189 -14.94 -3.39 -16.40
N LEU A 190 -14.76 -4.60 -15.85
CA LEU A 190 -13.74 -4.86 -14.84
C LEU A 190 -12.34 -4.80 -15.44
N ARG A 191 -12.16 -5.29 -16.66
CA ARG A 191 -10.91 -5.23 -17.40
C ARG A 191 -10.48 -3.79 -17.70
N GLU A 192 -11.40 -2.96 -18.17
CA GLU A 192 -11.17 -1.52 -18.35
C GLU A 192 -10.80 -0.82 -17.05
N PHE A 193 -11.55 -1.08 -15.97
CA PHE A 193 -11.27 -0.52 -14.66
C PHE A 193 -9.84 -0.85 -14.19
N ARG A 194 -9.44 -2.13 -14.29
CA ARG A 194 -8.10 -2.58 -13.90
C ARG A 194 -6.99 -1.97 -14.77
N MET A 195 -7.22 -1.80 -16.07
CA MET A 195 -6.27 -1.13 -16.94
C MET A 195 -6.12 0.36 -16.60
N ARG A 196 -7.20 1.04 -16.21
CA ARG A 196 -7.11 2.42 -15.72
C ARG A 196 -6.23 2.52 -14.46
N MET A 197 -6.29 1.54 -13.56
CA MET A 197 -5.38 1.49 -12.41
C MET A 197 -3.91 1.40 -12.84
N VAL A 198 -3.60 0.58 -13.84
CA VAL A 198 -2.25 0.47 -14.42
C VAL A 198 -1.81 1.80 -15.04
N CYS A 199 -2.67 2.44 -15.84
CA CYS A 199 -2.38 3.74 -16.44
C CYS A 199 -2.09 4.81 -15.39
N GLU A 200 -2.92 4.93 -14.36
CA GLU A 200 -2.68 5.90 -13.27
C GLU A 200 -1.38 5.61 -12.53
N TRP A 201 -1.07 4.33 -12.28
CA TRP A 201 0.20 3.95 -11.67
C TRP A 201 1.42 4.28 -12.56
N LEU A 202 1.32 4.09 -13.88
CA LEU A 202 2.38 4.48 -14.82
C LEU A 202 2.61 6.00 -14.83
N ARG A 203 1.56 6.81 -14.70
CA ARG A 203 1.68 8.28 -14.59
C ARG A 203 2.47 8.72 -13.37
N TRP A 204 2.42 7.95 -12.27
CA TRP A 204 3.27 8.22 -11.11
C TRP A 204 4.75 7.94 -11.37
N LEU A 205 5.08 6.98 -12.25
CA LEU A 205 6.45 6.69 -12.65
C LEU A 205 6.99 7.69 -13.70
N ALA A 206 6.11 8.21 -14.55
CA ALA A 206 6.42 9.20 -15.57
C ALA A 206 5.63 10.51 -15.32
N PRO A 207 6.07 11.38 -14.39
CA PRO A 207 5.29 12.55 -13.96
C PRO A 207 5.02 13.58 -15.07
N VAL A 208 5.80 13.52 -16.16
CA VAL A 208 5.66 14.40 -17.32
C VAL A 208 4.65 13.88 -18.35
N ALA A 209 4.27 12.60 -18.27
CA ALA A 209 3.31 12.00 -19.18
C ALA A 209 1.88 12.48 -18.85
N SER A 210 1.19 12.94 -19.88
CA SER A 210 -0.22 13.31 -19.77
C SER A 210 -1.12 12.09 -19.58
N ALA A 211 -2.32 12.33 -19.05
CA ALA A 211 -3.35 11.30 -18.96
C ALA A 211 -3.58 10.63 -20.32
N ASP A 212 -3.78 11.45 -21.35
CA ASP A 212 -4.15 11.00 -22.69
C ASP A 212 -3.06 10.16 -23.33
N GLU A 213 -1.78 10.50 -23.13
CA GLU A 213 -0.65 9.71 -23.64
C GLU A 213 -0.63 8.30 -23.03
N VAL A 214 -0.77 8.18 -21.71
CA VAL A 214 -0.76 6.87 -21.05
C VAL A 214 -2.04 6.07 -21.37
N PHE A 215 -3.20 6.74 -21.43
CA PHE A 215 -4.46 6.08 -21.81
C PHE A 215 -4.48 5.64 -23.27
N ALA A 216 -3.87 6.37 -24.20
CA ALA A 216 -3.73 5.94 -25.59
C ALA A 216 -2.95 4.63 -25.70
N MET A 217 -2.03 4.39 -24.76
CA MET A 217 -1.24 3.17 -24.69
C MET A 217 -2.02 1.96 -24.17
N SER A 218 -3.18 2.15 -23.52
CA SER A 218 -4.00 1.06 -22.98
C SER A 218 -4.52 0.09 -24.05
N GLY A 219 -4.84 0.58 -25.25
CA GLY A 219 -5.26 -0.25 -26.37
C GLY A 219 -4.17 -1.23 -26.81
N TYR A 220 -2.92 -0.74 -26.90
CA TYR A 220 -1.75 -1.58 -27.17
C TYR A 220 -1.53 -2.64 -26.09
N MET A 221 -1.64 -2.25 -24.81
CA MET A 221 -1.50 -3.19 -23.68
C MET A 221 -2.57 -4.28 -23.74
N PHE A 222 -3.82 -3.94 -24.07
CA PHE A 222 -4.90 -4.91 -24.22
C PHE A 222 -4.68 -5.89 -25.36
N GLU A 223 -4.33 -5.38 -26.54
CA GLU A 223 -4.09 -6.21 -27.73
C GLU A 223 -2.98 -7.23 -27.46
N ARG A 224 -1.88 -6.80 -26.82
CA ARG A 224 -0.77 -7.69 -26.44
C ARG A 224 -1.19 -8.75 -25.42
N LEU A 225 -2.00 -8.39 -24.43
CA LEU A 225 -2.55 -9.32 -23.44
C LEU A 225 -3.50 -10.35 -24.04
N ASP A 226 -4.34 -9.95 -25.00
CA ASP A 226 -5.29 -10.85 -25.67
C ASP A 226 -4.61 -11.84 -26.59
N GLY A 227 -3.56 -11.41 -27.30
CA GLY A 227 -2.75 -12.27 -28.16
C GLY A 227 -1.95 -13.34 -27.41
N THR A 228 -1.94 -13.33 -26.08
CA THR A 228 -1.19 -14.30 -25.26
C THR A 228 -1.99 -15.61 -25.09
N ALA A 229 -1.55 -16.67 -25.78
CA ALA A 229 -2.16 -18.01 -25.72
C ALA A 229 -1.39 -19.02 -24.84
N ALA A 230 -0.08 -18.82 -24.64
CA ALA A 230 0.78 -19.65 -23.79
C ALA A 230 1.94 -18.81 -23.22
N GLY A 231 2.51 -19.23 -22.08
CA GLY A 231 3.65 -18.54 -21.47
C GLY A 231 3.29 -17.16 -20.91
N LEU A 232 2.17 -17.05 -20.18
CA LEU A 232 1.66 -15.80 -19.63
C LEU A 232 2.73 -15.01 -18.84
N ASP A 233 3.54 -15.71 -18.06
CA ASP A 233 4.63 -15.12 -17.29
C ASP A 233 5.63 -14.40 -18.18
N HIS A 234 6.13 -15.07 -19.21
CA HIS A 234 7.06 -14.47 -20.17
C HIS A 234 6.42 -13.31 -20.93
N ALA A 235 5.19 -13.48 -21.42
CA ALA A 235 4.48 -12.43 -22.15
C ALA A 235 4.19 -11.19 -21.30
N ALA A 236 3.84 -11.37 -20.03
CA ALA A 236 3.60 -10.28 -19.09
C ALA A 236 4.89 -9.52 -18.74
N ALA A 237 6.02 -10.23 -18.58
CA ALA A 237 7.33 -9.60 -18.40
C ALA A 237 7.76 -8.82 -19.65
N GLU A 238 7.63 -9.39 -20.85
CA GLU A 238 7.96 -8.69 -22.09
C GLU A 238 7.11 -7.44 -22.28
N LEU A 239 5.79 -7.54 -22.05
CA LEU A 239 4.91 -6.39 -22.15
C LEU A 239 5.27 -5.30 -21.13
N ALA A 240 5.63 -5.68 -19.90
CA ALA A 240 6.09 -4.73 -18.91
C ALA A 240 7.37 -4.01 -19.35
N ALA A 241 8.34 -4.72 -19.91
CA ALA A 241 9.55 -4.12 -20.46
C ALA A 241 9.24 -3.16 -21.63
N ASP A 242 8.38 -3.58 -22.56
CA ASP A 242 7.96 -2.76 -23.71
C ASP A 242 7.27 -1.46 -23.26
N VAL A 243 6.37 -1.55 -22.29
CA VAL A 243 5.61 -0.40 -21.75
C VAL A 243 6.53 0.58 -21.02
N LEU A 244 7.44 0.07 -20.18
CA LEU A 244 8.39 0.93 -19.46
C LEU A 244 9.46 1.56 -20.36
N ALA A 245 9.73 0.98 -21.53
CA ALA A 245 10.61 1.59 -22.53
C ALA A 245 9.92 2.69 -23.37
N ARG A 246 8.58 2.71 -23.39
CA ARG A 246 7.77 3.64 -24.17
C ARG A 246 7.26 4.84 -23.37
N GLY A 247 7.11 4.70 -22.06
CA GLY A 247 6.71 5.75 -21.12
C GLY A 247 7.90 6.50 -20.53
#